data_AF-A0A950WQ95-F1
#
_entry.id   AF-A0A950WQ95-F1
#
_cell.length_a   1.000
_cell.length_b   1.000
_cell.length_c   1.000
_cell.angle_alpha   90.00
_cell.angle_beta   90.00
_cell.angle_gamma   90.00
#
_symmetry.space_group_name_H-M   'P 1'
#
loop_
_entity.id
_entity.type
_entity.pdbx_description
1 polymer ?
#
loop_
_entity_poly.entity_id
_entity_poly.type
_entity_poly.pdbx_seq_one_letter_code
_entity_poly.pdbx_strand_id
1 'polypeptide(L)'
;MHVIARLPFWAPRPEGSPAGEALVVALASPDPSGNDRSVLAVELRRDLGRTKLVAELAVAGLNPRVLVSPRREPGARIAHALLEVEGYLTEEDIQRQRLPAILLGAYAVPLDRAGL
;
A
#
# COMPACT_ATOMS: atom_id res chain seq x y z
N MET A 1 5.63 11.20 8.02
CA MET A 1 6.46 10.59 6.96
C MET A 1 5.52 9.76 6.11
N HIS A 2 5.39 10.09 4.83
CA HIS A 2 4.36 9.59 3.94
C HIS A 2 4.97 9.03 2.66
N VAL A 3 4.51 7.86 2.23
CA VAL A 3 4.65 7.43 0.84
C VAL A 3 3.88 8.42 -0.02
N ILE A 4 4.57 9.01 -1.00
CA ILE A 4 4.00 10.05 -1.89
C ILE A 4 4.09 9.70 -3.37
N ALA A 5 4.91 8.72 -3.75
CA ALA A 5 5.05 8.27 -5.14
C ALA A 5 5.53 6.83 -5.21
N ARG A 6 5.24 6.17 -6.34
CA ARG A 6 5.88 4.93 -6.78
C ARG A 6 6.74 5.21 -7.99
N LEU A 7 7.93 4.64 -8.01
CA LEU A 7 8.85 4.67 -9.15
C LEU A 7 8.93 3.30 -9.83
N PRO A 8 9.12 3.27 -11.16
CA PRO A 8 9.05 4.42 -12.04
C PRO A 8 7.60 4.92 -12.18
N PHE A 9 7.40 6.24 -12.21
CA PHE A 9 6.06 6.83 -12.33
C PHE A 9 5.50 6.77 -13.77
N TRP A 10 6.41 6.69 -14.75
CA TRP A 10 6.09 6.48 -16.16
C TRP A 10 6.73 5.19 -16.64
N ALA A 11 6.13 4.57 -17.65
CA ALA A 11 6.66 3.37 -18.29
C ALA A 11 8.16 3.54 -18.64
N PRO A 12 9.04 2.66 -18.14
CA PRO A 12 10.47 2.77 -18.38
C PRO A 12 10.79 2.68 -19.88
N ARG A 13 11.72 3.51 -20.36
CA ARG A 13 12.30 3.34 -21.70
C ARG A 13 13.20 2.11 -21.70
N PRO A 14 13.26 1.35 -22.81
CA PRO A 14 13.97 0.06 -22.87
C PRO A 14 15.48 0.18 -22.60
N GLU A 15 16.08 1.36 -22.75
CA GLU A 15 17.50 1.60 -22.47
C GLU A 15 17.68 2.36 -21.15
N GLY A 16 18.46 1.79 -20.23
CA GLY A 16 18.99 2.49 -19.03
C GLY A 16 18.03 2.66 -17.85
N SER A 17 16.78 2.20 -17.93
CA SER A 17 15.84 2.31 -16.80
C SER A 17 16.14 1.26 -15.72
N PRO A 18 16.10 1.64 -14.42
CA PRO A 18 16.18 0.66 -13.33
C PRO A 18 15.08 -0.40 -13.49
N ALA A 19 15.44 -1.68 -13.37
CA ALA A 19 14.48 -2.79 -13.42
C ALA A 19 13.63 -2.91 -12.14
N GLY A 20 13.97 -2.15 -11.09
CA GLY A 20 13.32 -2.20 -9.79
C GLY A 20 12.25 -1.13 -9.63
N GLU A 21 11.25 -1.44 -8.81
CA GLU A 21 10.28 -0.46 -8.31
C GLU A 21 10.75 0.11 -6.97
N ALA A 22 10.36 1.33 -6.66
CA ALA A 22 10.65 1.98 -5.39
C ALA A 22 9.46 2.82 -4.89
N LEU A 23 9.41 3.04 -3.57
CA LEU A 23 8.50 3.99 -2.95
C LEU A 23 9.27 5.25 -2.57
N VAL A 24 8.72 6.41 -2.90
CA VAL A 24 9.23 7.72 -2.48
C VAL A 24 8.54 8.10 -1.20
N VAL A 25 9.33 8.53 -0.22
CA VAL A 25 8.84 8.89 1.10
C VAL A 25 9.28 10.30 1.48
N ALA A 26 8.35 11.10 1.99
CA ALA A 26 8.57 12.50 2.35
C ALA A 26 7.90 12.87 3.68
N LEU A 27 8.15 14.08 4.18
CA LEU A 27 7.43 14.62 5.35
C LEU A 27 6.09 15.25 4.98
N ALA A 28 5.94 15.72 3.75
CA ALA A 28 4.68 16.27 3.25
C ALA A 28 3.68 15.14 2.97
N SER A 29 2.41 15.41 3.26
CA SER A 29 1.30 14.55 2.84
C SER A 29 1.11 14.60 1.32
N PRO A 30 0.72 13.49 0.68
CA PRO A 30 0.36 13.49 -0.73
C PRO A 30 -0.98 14.20 -0.95
N ASP A 31 -1.10 14.91 -2.07
CA ASP A 31 -2.38 15.42 -2.53
C ASP A 31 -3.15 14.31 -3.28
N PRO A 32 -4.49 14.25 -3.14
CA PRO A 32 -5.31 13.29 -3.88
C PRO A 32 -5.24 13.58 -5.40
N SER A 33 -4.96 12.56 -6.21
CA SER A 33 -4.88 12.67 -7.67
C SER A 33 -6.18 12.27 -8.38
N GLY A 34 -7.08 11.59 -7.68
CA GLY A 34 -8.33 11.03 -8.24
C GLY A 34 -8.17 9.61 -8.80
N ASN A 35 -6.93 9.14 -8.99
CA ASN A 35 -6.62 7.75 -9.27
C ASN A 35 -5.42 7.31 -8.41
N ASP A 36 -5.71 7.07 -7.14
CA ASP A 36 -4.69 6.87 -6.10
C ASP A 36 -4.61 5.41 -5.63
N ARG A 37 -3.46 5.09 -5.05
CA ARG A 37 -3.26 3.91 -4.21
C ARG A 37 -2.78 4.37 -2.84
N SER A 38 -3.55 4.02 -1.81
CA SER A 38 -3.14 4.21 -0.42
C SER A 38 -2.26 3.06 0.04
N VAL A 39 -1.27 3.35 0.89
CA VAL A 39 -0.35 2.36 1.41
C VAL A 39 -0.61 2.19 2.90
N LEU A 40 -0.89 0.95 3.32
CA LEU A 40 -1.15 0.59 4.71
C LEU A 40 -0.09 -0.37 5.24
N ALA A 41 0.40 -0.11 6.45
CA ALA A 41 1.04 -1.14 7.27
C ALA A 41 -0.02 -1.78 8.16
N VAL A 42 -0.06 -3.10 8.20
CA VAL A 42 -1.01 -3.85 9.04
C VAL A 42 -0.29 -4.86 9.92
N GLU A 43 -0.77 -5.01 11.15
CA GLU A 43 -0.32 -6.05 12.07
C GLU A 43 -1.18 -7.32 11.91
N LEU A 44 -0.51 -8.45 11.68
CA LEU A 44 -1.13 -9.75 11.51
C LEU A 44 -0.78 -10.64 12.68
N ARG A 45 -1.81 -11.16 13.35
CA ARG A 45 -1.64 -12.23 14.34
C ARG A 45 -1.24 -13.53 13.64
N ARG A 46 -0.51 -14.40 14.34
CA ARG A 46 0.07 -15.65 13.83
C ARG A 46 -0.93 -16.59 13.12
N ASP A 47 -2.19 -16.51 13.49
CA ASP A 47 -3.33 -17.29 13.00
C ASP A 47 -4.06 -16.64 11.81
N LEU A 48 -3.76 -15.39 11.46
CA LEU A 48 -4.37 -14.69 10.33
C LEU A 48 -3.55 -14.92 9.05
N GLY A 49 -4.09 -15.77 8.15
CA GLY A 49 -3.54 -15.97 6.81
C GLY A 49 -3.91 -14.85 5.83
N ARG A 50 -3.16 -14.73 4.72
CA ARG A 50 -3.38 -13.74 3.65
C ARG A 50 -4.84 -13.68 3.18
N THR A 51 -5.46 -14.83 2.95
CA THR A 51 -6.84 -14.91 2.44
C THR A 51 -7.84 -14.30 3.42
N LYS A 52 -7.65 -14.53 4.73
CA LYS A 52 -8.53 -13.99 5.77
C LYS A 52 -8.36 -12.47 5.91
N LEU A 53 -7.12 -11.98 5.83
CA LEU A 53 -6.84 -10.54 5.79
C LEU A 53 -7.54 -9.84 4.61
N VAL A 54 -7.42 -10.40 3.40
CA VAL A 54 -8.09 -9.84 2.21
C VAL A 54 -9.61 -9.86 2.38
N ALA A 55 -10.18 -10.92 2.96
CA ALA A 55 -11.61 -11.00 3.24
C ALA A 55 -12.08 -9.96 4.28
N GLU A 56 -11.34 -9.76 5.36
CA GLU A 56 -11.67 -8.76 6.39
C GLU A 56 -11.60 -7.34 5.82
N LEU A 57 -10.59 -7.04 5.00
CA LEU A 57 -10.47 -5.76 4.30
C LEU A 57 -11.59 -5.54 3.28
N ALA A 58 -12.00 -6.58 2.57
CA ALA A 58 -13.14 -6.51 1.65
C ALA A 58 -14.47 -6.24 2.39
N VAL A 59 -14.69 -6.83 3.56
CA VAL A 59 -15.85 -6.52 4.43
C VAL A 59 -15.82 -5.07 4.90
N ALA A 60 -14.62 -4.53 5.13
CA ALA A 60 -14.38 -3.12 5.43
C ALA A 60 -14.56 -2.18 4.21
N GLY A 61 -14.93 -2.71 3.04
CA GLY A 61 -15.07 -1.94 1.80
C GLY A 61 -13.75 -1.52 1.18
N LEU A 62 -12.63 -2.04 1.67
CA LEU A 62 -11.29 -1.78 1.14
C LEU A 62 -10.95 -2.84 0.09
N ASN A 63 -10.35 -2.40 -1.02
CA ASN A 63 -9.87 -3.30 -2.08
C ASN A 63 -8.34 -3.42 -2.03
N PRO A 64 -7.77 -4.38 -1.26
CA PRO A 64 -6.33 -4.46 -1.06
C PRO A 64 -5.60 -5.27 -2.12
N ARG A 65 -4.40 -4.81 -2.47
CA ARG A 65 -3.36 -5.55 -3.19
C ARG A 65 -2.15 -5.69 -2.27
N VAL A 66 -1.75 -6.92 -1.97
CA VAL A 66 -0.62 -7.18 -1.07
C VAL A 66 0.69 -6.81 -1.78
N LEU A 67 1.47 -5.89 -1.17
CA LEU A 67 2.77 -5.46 -1.68
C LEU A 67 3.93 -6.29 -1.14
N VAL A 68 3.93 -6.51 0.18
CA VAL A 68 4.99 -7.26 0.87
C VAL A 68 4.35 -8.26 1.81
N SER A 69 4.70 -9.53 1.63
CA SER A 69 4.25 -10.60 2.49
C SER A 69 4.90 -10.50 3.88
N PRO A 70 4.19 -10.91 4.94
CA PRO A 70 4.69 -10.77 6.30
C PRO A 70 6.05 -11.42 6.51
N ARG A 71 7.07 -10.60 6.80
CA ARG A 71 8.36 -11.09 7.28
C ARG A 71 8.15 -11.57 8.72
N ARG A 72 8.08 -12.89 8.89
CA ARG A 72 8.00 -13.52 10.22
C ARG A 72 9.40 -13.67 10.77
N GLU A 73 9.75 -12.88 11.78
CA GLU A 73 10.94 -13.17 12.58
C GLU A 73 10.72 -14.49 13.35
N PRO A 74 11.75 -15.34 13.49
CA PRO A 74 11.65 -16.55 14.30
C PRO A 74 11.19 -16.21 15.72
N GLY A 75 10.05 -16.76 16.15
CA GLY A 75 9.48 -16.51 17.49
C GLY A 75 8.51 -15.32 17.58
N ALA A 76 8.37 -14.50 16.53
CA ALA A 76 7.44 -13.38 16.55
C ALA A 76 5.97 -13.84 16.56
N ARG A 77 5.17 -13.25 17.44
CA ARG A 77 3.72 -13.50 17.55
C ARG A 77 2.90 -12.64 16.58
N ILE A 78 3.49 -11.54 16.11
CA ILE A 78 2.91 -10.55 15.20
C ILE A 78 3.80 -10.51 13.96
N ALA A 79 3.19 -10.40 12.79
CA ALA A 79 3.90 -10.14 11.56
C ALA A 79 3.34 -8.87 10.89
N HIS A 80 4.21 -8.05 10.31
CA HIS A 80 3.80 -6.83 9.62
C HIS A 80 3.65 -7.11 8.14
N ALA A 81 2.56 -6.64 7.53
CA ALA A 81 2.38 -6.66 6.08
C ALA A 81 2.21 -5.24 5.55
N LEU A 82 2.67 -5.04 4.31
CA LEU A 82 2.46 -3.81 3.56
C LEU A 82 1.42 -4.07 2.46
N LEU A 83 0.40 -3.23 2.42
CA LEU A 83 -0.73 -3.34 1.49
C LEU A 83 -0.86 -2.05 0.68
N GLU A 84 -1.16 -2.20 -0.60
CA GLU A 84 -1.81 -1.17 -1.41
C GLU A 84 -3.32 -1.31 -1.27
N VAL A 85 -4.05 -0.20 -1.19
CA VAL A 85 -5.51 -0.17 -1.25
C VAL A 85 -5.92 0.83 -2.32
N GLU A 86 -6.95 0.49 -3.08
CA GLU A 86 -7.53 1.40 -4.07
C GLU A 86 -8.08 2.69 -3.44
N GLY A 87 -7.79 3.82 -4.08
CA GLY A 87 -8.27 5.13 -3.67
C GLY A 87 -7.35 5.86 -2.70
N TYR A 88 -7.70 7.12 -2.44
CA TYR A 88 -7.07 7.98 -1.45
C TYR A 88 -7.80 7.83 -0.11
N LEU A 89 -7.09 7.34 0.91
CA LEU A 89 -7.61 7.15 2.26
C LEU A 89 -7.05 8.21 3.20
N THR A 90 -7.87 8.63 4.15
CA THR A 90 -7.45 9.48 5.26
C THR A 90 -7.20 8.65 6.53
N GLU A 91 -6.55 9.25 7.54
CA GLU A 91 -6.42 8.59 8.84
C GLU A 91 -7.79 8.27 9.48
N GLU A 92 -8.79 9.13 9.26
CA GLU A 92 -10.14 8.94 9.76
C GLU A 92 -10.79 7.69 9.15
N ASP A 93 -10.58 7.47 7.84
CA ASP A 93 -11.09 6.27 7.17
C ASP A 93 -10.50 5.00 7.79
N ILE A 94 -9.22 5.00 8.12
CA ILE A 94 -8.55 3.86 8.76
C ILE A 94 -9.04 3.63 10.19
N GLN A 95 -9.19 4.69 10.98
CA GLN A 95 -9.68 4.58 12.36
C GLN A 95 -11.08 3.94 12.46
N ARG A 96 -11.92 4.12 11.43
CA ARG A 96 -13.26 3.50 11.36
C ARG A 96 -13.23 1.98 11.12
N GLN A 97 -12.15 1.44 10.55
CA GLN A 97 -12.10 0.03 10.10
C GLN A 97 -11.83 -0.98 11.21
N ARG A 98 -11.55 -0.54 12.45
CA ARG A 98 -11.26 -1.41 13.60
C ARG A 98 -10.18 -2.48 13.34
N LEU A 99 -9.29 -2.23 12.37
CA LEU A 99 -8.15 -3.06 12.04
C LEU A 99 -6.89 -2.39 12.62
N PRO A 100 -5.92 -3.14 13.18
CA PRO A 100 -4.62 -2.57 13.55
C PRO A 100 -3.81 -2.23 12.27
N ALA A 101 -4.14 -1.07 11.69
CA ALA A 101 -3.54 -0.50 10.49
C ALA A 101 -3.00 0.90 10.75
N ILE A 102 -1.92 1.24 10.06
CA ILE A 102 -1.37 2.59 9.97
C ILE A 102 -1.39 3.01 8.51
N LEU A 103 -1.94 4.18 8.24
CA LEU A 103 -1.83 4.83 6.93
C LEU A 103 -0.40 5.35 6.76
N LEU A 104 0.29 4.83 5.76
CA LEU A 104 1.65 5.26 5.45
C LEU A 104 1.68 6.32 4.35
N GLY A 105 0.55 6.69 3.76
CA GLY A 105 0.44 7.66 2.68
C GLY A 105 -0.31 7.10 1.48
N ALA A 106 -0.21 7.80 0.37
CA ALA A 106 -0.88 7.46 -0.89
C ALA A 106 -0.05 8.00 -2.06
N TYR A 107 -0.24 7.41 -3.22
CA TYR A 107 0.40 7.89 -4.43
C TYR A 107 -0.52 7.72 -5.64
N ALA A 108 -0.36 8.61 -6.62
CA ALA A 108 -1.06 8.50 -7.90
C ALA A 108 -0.62 7.24 -8.65
N VAL A 109 -1.56 6.50 -9.23
CA VAL A 109 -1.26 5.32 -10.04
C VAL A 109 -0.33 5.71 -11.19
N PRO A 110 0.86 5.07 -11.33
CA PRO A 110 1.77 5.31 -12.44
C PRO A 110 1.08 5.17 -13.79
N LEU A 111 1.42 6.05 -14.72
CA LEU A 111 0.84 6.02 -16.07
C LEU A 111 1.47 4.88 -16.87
N ASP A 112 0.61 4.00 -17.39
CA ASP A 112 1.02 3.03 -18.40
C ASP A 112 1.03 3.68 -19.80
N ARG A 113 1.66 2.99 -20.76
CA ARG A 113 1.74 3.47 -22.14
C ARG A 113 0.39 3.39 -22.87
N ALA A 114 -0.62 2.76 -22.28
CA ALA A 114 -1.95 2.60 -22.88
C ALA A 114 -2.89 3.78 -22.58
N GLY A 115 -2.51 4.65 -21.62
CA GLY A 115 -3.24 5.86 -21.25
C GLY A 115 -2.78 7.17 -21.90
N LEU A 116 -1.96 7.13 -22.97
CA LEU A 116 -1.55 8.29 -23.78
C LEU A 116 -1.83 8.06 -25.27
#